data_AF-K1YBV2-F1
#
_entry.id   AF-K1YBV2-F1
#
_cell.length_a   1.000
_cell.length_b   1.000
_cell.length_c   1.000
_cell.angle_alpha   90.00
_cell.angle_beta   90.00
_cell.angle_gamma   90.00
#
_symmetry.space_group_name_H-M   'P 1'
#
loop_
_entity.id
_entity.type
_entity.pdbx_description
1 polymer ?
#
loop_
_entity_poly.entity_id
_entity_poly.type
_entity_poly.pdbx_seq_one_letter_code
_entity_poly.pdbx_strand_id
1 'polypeptide(L)'
;MDVEAAVAGDLVIAPGERVLVPTGFSVSLPRGYELQVRPRSGLAVKYGVTILNSPGTVDADYRGEVKIALINLGREPYTISRGDRIAQLVLAPVTRAQLQVVAVLDKTARADGGFGHTGK
;
A
#
# COMPACT_ATOMS: atom_id res chain seq x y z
N MET A 1 2.94 -3.90 -11.89
CA MET A 1 3.73 -2.87 -12.62
C MET A 1 4.59 -2.13 -11.62
N ASP A 2 5.90 -2.03 -11.83
CA ASP A 2 6.77 -1.23 -10.94
C ASP A 2 6.47 0.27 -11.13
N VAL A 3 6.59 1.06 -10.06
CA VAL A 3 6.41 2.52 -10.07
C VAL A 3 7.68 3.22 -9.61
N GLU A 4 8.03 4.26 -10.34
CA GLU A 4 9.23 5.06 -10.13
C GLU A 4 8.95 6.32 -9.31
N ALA A 5 9.96 6.77 -8.57
CA ALA A 5 9.92 8.03 -7.84
C ALA A 5 10.08 9.22 -8.80
N ALA A 6 9.19 10.21 -8.70
CA ALA A 6 9.24 11.44 -9.45
C ALA A 6 9.75 12.63 -8.61
N VAL A 7 10.65 12.38 -7.67
CA VAL A 7 11.30 13.42 -6.86
C VAL A 7 12.13 14.39 -7.73
N ALA A 8 12.31 15.63 -7.26
CA ALA A 8 13.10 16.64 -7.95
C ALA A 8 14.61 16.54 -7.67
N GLY A 9 14.98 15.93 -6.55
CA GLY A 9 16.35 15.64 -6.13
C GLY A 9 16.34 14.48 -5.14
N ASP A 10 17.52 14.13 -4.63
CA ASP A 10 17.65 13.03 -3.68
C ASP A 10 16.83 13.28 -2.41
N LEU A 11 16.04 12.28 -2.02
CA LEU A 11 15.22 12.29 -0.82
C LEU A 11 15.72 11.22 0.14
N VAL A 12 16.27 11.63 1.28
CA VAL A 12 16.75 10.71 2.31
C VAL A 12 15.65 10.42 3.33
N ILE A 13 15.43 9.15 3.61
CA ILE A 13 14.54 8.68 4.68
C ILE A 13 15.40 8.11 5.82
N ALA A 14 15.48 8.83 6.93
CA ALA A 14 16.15 8.33 8.12
C ALA A 14 15.40 7.13 8.75
N PRO A 15 16.06 6.27 9.53
CA PRO A 15 15.40 5.21 10.29
C PRO A 15 14.22 5.73 11.13
N GLY A 16 13.06 5.09 11.02
CA GLY A 16 11.82 5.48 11.70
C GLY A 16 11.02 6.59 11.02
N GLU A 17 11.61 7.30 10.05
CA GLU A 17 10.95 8.40 9.34
C GLU A 17 10.07 7.91 8.19
N ARG A 18 9.11 8.76 7.82
CA ARG A 18 8.16 8.53 6.73
C ARG A 18 8.11 9.73 5.79
N VAL A 19 7.97 9.45 4.51
CA VAL A 19 7.87 10.46 3.46
C VAL A 19 6.77 10.10 2.47
N LEU A 20 6.17 11.12 1.85
CA LEU A 20 5.22 10.94 0.77
C LEU A 20 5.90 11.23 -0.56
N VAL A 21 6.16 10.19 -1.35
CA VAL A 21 6.94 10.28 -2.59
C VAL A 21 6.01 10.44 -3.80
N PRO A 22 6.18 11.50 -4.62
CA PRO A 22 5.42 11.67 -5.85
C PRO A 22 5.79 10.61 -6.89
N THR A 23 4.83 10.23 -7.72
CA THR A 23 5.05 9.29 -8.84
C THR A 23 5.01 9.97 -10.21
N GLY A 24 4.55 11.22 -10.25
CA GLY A 24 4.47 12.01 -11.47
C GLY A 24 3.31 11.62 -12.39
N PHE A 25 2.41 10.73 -11.98
CA PHE A 25 1.23 10.36 -12.77
C PHE A 25 -0.05 10.40 -11.93
N SER A 26 -1.16 10.61 -12.65
CA SER A 26 -2.53 10.44 -12.16
C SER A 26 -3.19 9.36 -13.01
N VAL A 27 -4.22 8.71 -12.47
CA VAL A 27 -4.89 7.59 -13.16
C VAL A 27 -6.41 7.71 -13.03
N SER A 28 -7.13 7.31 -14.08
CA SER A 28 -8.58 7.16 -14.06
C SER A 28 -8.90 5.67 -14.17
N LEU A 29 -9.26 5.04 -13.04
CA LEU A 29 -9.57 3.61 -13.03
C LEU A 29 -11.02 3.34 -13.49
N PRO A 30 -11.29 2.18 -14.09
CA PRO A 30 -12.65 1.73 -14.34
C PRO A 30 -13.43 1.57 -13.03
N ARG A 31 -14.74 1.82 -13.05
CA ARG A 31 -15.61 1.51 -11.89
C ARG A 31 -15.55 0.01 -11.57
N GLY A 32 -15.56 -0.31 -10.28
CA GLY A 32 -15.47 -1.70 -9.81
C GLY A 32 -14.03 -2.21 -9.65
N TYR A 33 -13.03 -1.33 -9.79
CA TYR A 33 -11.63 -1.64 -9.54
C TYR A 33 -11.01 -0.67 -8.54
N GLU A 34 -9.99 -1.14 -7.85
CA GLU A 34 -9.01 -0.32 -7.13
C GLU A 34 -7.62 -0.60 -7.67
N LEU A 35 -6.71 0.37 -7.52
CA LEU A 35 -5.29 0.15 -7.77
C LEU A 35 -4.58 0.03 -6.43
N GLN A 36 -4.01 -1.14 -6.16
CA GLN A 36 -3.29 -1.44 -4.94
C GLN A 36 -1.81 -1.11 -5.09
N VAL A 37 -1.29 -0.30 -4.17
CA VAL A 37 0.14 0.02 -4.04
C VAL A 37 0.77 -0.93 -3.02
N ARG A 38 1.76 -1.72 -3.45
CA ARG A 38 2.42 -2.73 -2.62
C ARG A 38 3.95 -2.51 -2.55
N PRO A 39 4.60 -2.91 -1.44
CA PRO A 39 6.04 -2.83 -1.29
C PRO A 39 6.77 -3.73 -2.30
N ARG A 40 8.00 -3.35 -2.65
CA ARG A 40 8.92 -4.22 -3.40
C ARG A 40 9.72 -5.05 -2.40
N SER A 41 9.75 -6.37 -2.56
CA SER A 41 10.42 -7.29 -1.63
C SER A 41 11.92 -6.97 -1.45
N GLY A 42 12.59 -6.56 -2.52
CA GLY A 42 14.00 -6.18 -2.48
C GLY A 42 14.27 -4.98 -1.58
N LEU A 43 13.41 -3.96 -1.58
CA LEU A 43 13.55 -2.78 -0.71
C LEU A 43 13.28 -3.15 0.75
N ALA A 44 12.24 -3.94 0.98
CA ALA A 44 11.85 -4.38 2.32
C ALA A 44 12.94 -5.23 2.98
N VAL A 45 13.47 -6.24 2.28
CA VAL A 45 14.45 -7.18 2.85
C VAL A 45 15.84 -6.55 2.98
N LYS A 46 16.29 -5.77 1.98
CA LYS A 46 17.66 -5.23 1.97
C LYS A 46 17.83 -3.96 2.80
N TYR A 47 16.81 -3.11 2.85
CA TYR A 47 16.92 -1.77 3.42
C TYR A 47 15.87 -1.49 4.51
N GLY A 48 14.91 -2.40 4.74
CA GLY A 48 13.80 -2.15 5.68
C GLY A 48 12.81 -1.09 5.19
N VAL A 49 12.86 -0.70 3.91
CA VAL A 49 11.97 0.30 3.34
C VAL A 49 10.69 -0.36 2.85
N THR A 50 9.56 0.13 3.35
CA THR A 50 8.23 -0.38 3.01
C THR A 50 7.22 0.75 2.86
N ILE A 51 5.99 0.39 2.54
CA ILE A 51 4.87 1.32 2.38
C ILE A 51 4.03 1.30 3.65
N LEU A 52 3.91 2.47 4.29
CA LEU A 52 3.31 2.61 5.62
C LEU A 52 1.84 2.17 5.64
N ASN A 53 1.09 2.49 4.59
CA ASN A 53 -0.32 2.13 4.43
C ASN A 53 -0.53 0.88 3.56
N SER A 54 0.45 -0.02 3.48
CA SER A 54 0.38 -1.19 2.59
C SER A 54 -0.73 -2.19 2.98
N PRO A 55 -1.50 -2.72 1.99
CA PRO A 55 -1.57 -2.24 0.61
C PRO A 55 -2.29 -0.88 0.57
N GLY A 56 -1.69 0.10 -0.12
CA GLY A 56 -2.32 1.40 -0.31
C GLY A 56 -3.41 1.31 -1.37
N THR A 57 -4.58 1.89 -1.11
CA THR A 57 -5.71 1.87 -2.06
C THR A 57 -5.80 3.19 -2.83
N VAL A 58 -5.92 3.11 -4.15
CA VAL A 58 -6.32 4.23 -5.02
C VAL A 58 -7.70 3.94 -5.59
N ASP A 59 -8.65 4.80 -5.25
CA ASP A 59 -10.06 4.67 -5.62
C ASP A 59 -10.34 5.04 -7.09
N ALA A 60 -11.41 4.47 -7.65
CA ALA A 60 -11.78 4.70 -9.04
C ALA A 60 -12.25 6.13 -9.37
N ASP A 61 -12.65 6.90 -8.36
CA ASP A 61 -13.01 8.32 -8.47
C ASP A 61 -11.86 9.27 -8.11
N TYR A 62 -10.71 8.75 -7.67
CA TYR A 62 -9.53 9.56 -7.42
C TYR A 62 -8.91 10.06 -8.74
N ARG A 63 -8.58 11.35 -8.81
CA ARG A 63 -7.95 11.99 -9.98
C ARG A 63 -6.69 12.78 -9.66
N GLY A 64 -6.27 12.76 -8.40
CA GLY A 64 -5.00 13.36 -8.00
C GLY A 64 -3.81 12.51 -8.44
N GLU A 65 -2.63 13.04 -8.16
CA GLU A 65 -1.39 12.31 -8.35
C GLU A 65 -1.31 11.13 -7.39
N VAL A 66 -0.95 9.95 -7.91
CA VAL A 66 -0.64 8.82 -7.04
C VAL A 66 0.66 9.13 -6.29
N LYS A 67 0.62 9.02 -4.96
CA LYS A 67 1.80 9.22 -4.11
C LYS A 67 2.01 8.02 -3.20
N ILE A 68 3.27 7.70 -2.90
CA ILE A 68 3.63 6.52 -2.13
C ILE A 68 4.11 6.95 -0.74
N ALA A 69 3.41 6.53 0.30
CA ALA A 69 3.80 6.78 1.68
C ALA A 69 4.86 5.74 2.11
N LEU A 70 6.13 6.06 1.91
CA LEU A 70 7.24 5.19 2.30
C LEU A 70 7.64 5.44 3.76
N ILE A 71 8.04 4.37 4.44
CA ILE A 71 8.64 4.38 5.77
C ILE A 71 9.91 3.55 5.76
N ASN A 72 10.96 4.04 6.43
CA ASN A 72 12.18 3.29 6.64
C ASN A 72 12.15 2.61 8.02
N LEU A 73 11.94 1.29 8.04
CA LEU A 73 12.02 0.45 9.24
C LEU A 73 13.40 -0.22 9.39
N GLY A 74 14.34 0.11 8.50
CA GLY A 74 15.73 -0.31 8.57
C GLY A 74 16.52 0.45 9.64
N ARG A 75 17.83 0.19 9.69
CA ARG A 75 18.75 0.80 10.65
C ARG A 75 19.60 1.92 10.04
N GLU A 76 19.71 1.95 8.72
CA GLU A 76 20.50 2.92 7.98
C GLU A 76 19.58 3.88 7.20
N PRO A 77 19.99 5.14 6.97
CA PRO A 77 19.28 6.03 6.06
C PRO A 77 19.17 5.42 4.66
N TYR A 78 18.04 5.66 3.98
CA TYR A 78 17.82 5.24 2.61
C TYR A 78 17.57 6.45 1.71
N THR A 79 18.36 6.58 0.64
CA THR A 79 18.22 7.64 -0.36
C THR A 79 17.38 7.16 -1.53
N ILE A 80 16.37 7.95 -1.89
CA ILE A 80 15.57 7.78 -3.10
C ILE A 80 16.00 8.82 -4.10
N SER A 81 16.35 8.36 -5.29
CA SER A 81 16.61 9.21 -6.45
C SER A 81 15.47 9.13 -7.46
N ARG A 82 15.37 10.11 -8.35
CA ARG A 82 14.39 10.11 -9.43
C ARG A 82 14.59 8.87 -10.33
N GLY A 83 13.49 8.20 -10.69
CA GLY A 83 13.53 6.98 -11.51
C GLY A 83 13.72 5.69 -10.68
N ASP A 84 13.99 5.79 -9.38
CA ASP A 84 14.06 4.61 -8.54
C ASP A 84 12.69 3.94 -8.45
N ARG A 85 12.67 2.62 -8.68
CA ARG A 85 11.47 1.81 -8.53
C ARG A 85 11.19 1.61 -7.05
N ILE A 86 10.18 2.30 -6.52
CA ILE A 86 9.88 2.38 -5.09
C ILE A 86 8.69 1.52 -4.63
N ALA A 87 7.81 1.16 -5.56
CA ALA A 87 6.60 0.39 -5.27
C ALA A 87 6.21 -0.47 -6.48
N GLN A 88 5.20 -1.31 -6.29
CA GLN A 88 4.55 -2.02 -7.38
C GLN A 88 3.03 -1.90 -7.27
N LEU A 89 2.36 -1.83 -8.42
CA LEU A 89 0.92 -1.70 -8.53
C LEU A 89 0.25 -2.99 -8.98
N VAL A 90 -0.91 -3.26 -8.40
CA VAL A 90 -1.84 -4.33 -8.79
C VAL A 90 -3.22 -3.72 -8.98
N LEU A 91 -3.78 -3.82 -10.20
CA LEU A 91 -5.19 -3.49 -10.43
C LEU A 91 -6.04 -4.66 -9.97
N ALA A 92 -6.99 -4.43 -9.05
CA ALA A 92 -7.83 -5.47 -8.47
C ALA A 92 -9.31 -5.12 -8.58
N PRO A 93 -10.19 -6.09 -8.88
CA PRO A 93 -11.63 -5.87 -8.81
C PRO A 93 -12.07 -5.73 -7.35
N VAL A 94 -13.08 -4.89 -7.12
CA VAL A 94 -13.69 -4.67 -5.80
C VAL A 94 -15.20 -4.90 -5.84
N THR A 95 -15.73 -5.50 -4.77
CA THR A 95 -17.17 -5.66 -4.57
C THR A 95 -17.68 -4.58 -3.63
N ARG A 96 -18.73 -3.87 -4.03
CA ARG A 96 -19.43 -2.92 -3.15
C ARG A 96 -20.52 -3.68 -2.38
N ALA A 97 -20.29 -3.92 -1.09
CA ALA A 97 -21.26 -4.56 -0.22
C ALA A 97 -22.44 -3.63 0.09
N GLN A 98 -23.64 -4.21 0.19
CA GLN A 98 -24.78 -3.57 0.85
C GLN A 98 -24.90 -4.18 2.25
N LEU A 99 -24.85 -3.34 3.28
CA LEU A 99 -24.91 -3.80 4.66
C LEU A 99 -26.36 -4.08 5.07
N GLN A 100 -26.62 -5.27 5.61
CA GLN A 100 -27.90 -5.66 6.21
C GLN A 100 -27.73 -5.81 7.72
N VAL A 101 -28.40 -4.96 8.50
CA VAL A 101 -28.35 -5.01 9.97
C VAL A 101 -29.29 -6.11 10.48
N VAL A 102 -28.79 -6.99 11.35
CA VAL A 102 -29.54 -8.11 11.94
C VAL A 102 -29.30 -8.19 13.45
N ALA A 103 -30.27 -8.75 14.19
CA ALA A 103 -30.14 -8.92 15.65
C ALA A 103 -29.17 -10.06 16.03
N VAL A 104 -29.05 -11.09 15.19
CA VAL A 104 -28.21 -12.28 15.44
C VAL A 104 -27.58 -12.73 14.12
N LEU A 105 -26.28 -13.01 14.13
CA LEU A 105 -25.54 -13.58 12.99
C LEU A 105 -25.77 -15.10 12.89
N ASP A 106 -25.56 -15.67 11.70
CA ASP A 106 -25.57 -17.11 11.48
C ASP A 106 -24.41 -17.81 12.21
N LYS A 107 -24.60 -19.09 12.55
CA LYS A 107 -23.60 -19.87 13.28
C LYS A 107 -22.61 -20.50 12.30
N THR A 108 -21.32 -20.36 12.59
CA THR A 108 -20.24 -21.05 11.88
C THR A 108 -19.38 -21.85 12.85
N ALA A 109 -18.64 -22.84 12.35
CA ALA A 109 -17.71 -23.62 13.17
C ALA A 109 -16.57 -22.77 13.78
N ARG A 110 -16.22 -21.64 13.15
CA ARG A 110 -15.20 -20.71 13.66
C ARG A 110 -15.75 -19.75 14.73
N ALA A 111 -17.04 -19.42 14.67
CA ALA A 111 -17.71 -18.47 15.57
C ALA A 111 -16.87 -17.19 15.79
N ASP A 112 -16.53 -16.87 17.04
CA ASP A 112 -15.75 -15.70 17.48
C ASP A 112 -14.23 -15.93 17.50
N GLY A 113 -13.74 -17.06 16.98
CA GLY A 113 -12.31 -17.39 16.92
C GLY A 113 -11.49 -16.44 16.02
N GLY A 114 -10.47 -15.78 16.59
CA GLY A 114 -9.54 -14.86 15.91
C GLY A 114 -8.10 -14.97 16.42
N PHE A 115 -7.16 -14.21 15.85
CA PHE A 115 -5.80 -14.03 16.38
C PHE A 115 -5.03 -15.33 16.75
N GLY A 116 -4.93 -16.27 15.81
CA GLY A 116 -4.20 -17.53 16.07
C GLY A 116 -4.99 -18.56 16.89
N HIS A 117 -6.31 -18.44 16.98
CA HIS A 117 -7.20 -19.39 17.70
C HIS A 117 -7.03 -20.88 17.34
N THR A 118 -6.39 -21.23 16.23
CA THR A 118 -6.10 -22.62 15.84
C THR A 118 -4.77 -23.16 16.39
N GLY A 119 -4.01 -22.36 17.14
CA GLY A 119 -2.86 -22.81 17.94
C GLY A 119 -1.78 -23.52 17.13
N LYS A 120 -1.05 -22.78 16.30
CA LYS A 120 0.33 -23.10 15.90
C LYS A 120 1.14 -21.83 15.82
#